data_AF-A0AAC9LPW3-F1
#
_entry.id   AF-A0AAC9LPW3-F1
#
_cell.length_a   1.000
_cell.length_b   1.000
_cell.length_c   1.000
_cell.angle_alpha   90.00
_cell.angle_beta   90.00
_cell.angle_gamma   90.00
#
_symmetry.space_group_name_H-M   'P 1'
#
loop_
_entity.id
_entity.type
_entity.pdbx_description
1 polymer ?
#
loop_
_entity_poly.entity_id
_entity_poly.type
_entity_poly.pdbx_seq_one_letter_code
_entity_poly.pdbx_strand_id
1 'polypeptide(L)'
;MRYLLLAFILFFSLSISAQEKEKNPFTVDANYFYGTILEHNPDIAHLITDHQSGLILSYNQKTFGKNAWESRFNYPDYGASFIYQDMKNEYLGENYGLYAHFNFYFLKRNLKFRIAQGIAYNTNPYDKVTNFRNNAYGSDLLSSTYIQLNYDKQNIFKGLGLQAGVSIIHYSNANFRAPNNSTNTFTFNIGANYMFGYDEQPEYIASTEYKKFTEKIKYNFAFRSGINESDVNNSGQYPFYIFSAYADKRINRKSAFHVGTDVFFSTFLKELIKYYSVAFPLDNVSGDEDYKRVGVFVGHELFINKLSFVTQLGYYVYYPYDFEGRVYNRIGLKRYFGDKFYGALTLKSHGAKAEAVEFGIGIRL
;
A
#
# COMPACT_ATOMS: atom_id res chain seq x y z
N MET A 1 -4.77 14.22 26.36
CA MET A 1 -4.05 14.65 25.14
C MET A 1 -2.70 15.32 25.42
N ARG A 2 -2.59 16.35 26.27
CA ARG A 2 -1.33 17.10 26.51
C ARG A 2 -0.15 16.23 27.01
N TYR A 3 -0.40 15.27 27.90
CA TYR A 3 0.63 14.36 28.43
C TYR A 3 1.05 13.26 27.43
N LEU A 4 0.14 12.82 26.55
CA LEU A 4 0.45 11.90 25.46
C LEU A 4 1.31 12.58 24.39
N LEU A 5 1.02 13.85 24.08
CA LEU A 5 1.83 14.64 23.15
C LEU A 5 3.25 14.85 23.68
N LEU A 6 3.39 15.16 24.98
CA LEU A 6 4.69 15.30 25.64
C LEU A 6 5.47 13.99 25.69
N ALA A 7 4.80 12.87 25.99
CA ALA A 7 5.42 11.55 25.95
C ALA A 7 5.86 11.17 24.54
N PHE A 8 5.07 11.50 23.51
CA PHE A 8 5.41 11.26 22.11
C PHE A 8 6.60 12.10 21.65
N ILE A 9 6.66 13.37 22.06
CA ILE A 9 7.80 14.28 21.80
C ILE A 9 9.06 13.79 22.52
N LEU A 10 8.96 13.33 23.76
CA LEU A 10 10.09 12.76 24.51
C LEU A 10 10.59 11.44 23.89
N PHE A 11 9.69 10.60 23.40
CA PHE A 11 10.06 9.33 22.75
C PHE A 11 10.73 9.57 21.39
N PHE A 12 10.28 10.59 20.65
CA PHE A 12 10.92 11.01 19.40
C PHE A 12 12.27 11.69 19.63
N SER A 13 12.43 12.53 20.66
CA SER A 13 13.72 13.17 20.96
C SER A 13 14.78 12.16 21.39
N LEU A 14 14.40 11.12 22.15
CA LEU A 14 15.29 10.00 22.50
C LEU A 14 15.66 9.13 21.29
N SER A 15 14.80 9.04 20.27
CA SER A 15 15.06 8.27 19.04
C SER A 15 15.95 9.02 18.03
N ILE A 16 15.97 10.34 18.06
CA ILE A 16 16.82 11.19 17.19
C ILE A 16 18.29 11.15 17.64
N SER A 17 18.56 11.01 18.94
CA SER A 17 19.93 10.97 19.48
C SER A 17 20.64 9.61 19.39
N ALA A 18 20.02 8.57 18.80
CA ALA A 18 20.59 7.22 18.70
C ALA A 18 21.24 6.89 17.34
N GLN A 19 21.44 7.88 16.45
CA GLN A 19 21.98 7.65 15.11
C GLN A 19 23.44 8.10 14.98
N GLU A 20 24.34 7.53 15.78
CA GLU A 20 25.77 7.47 15.43
C GLU A 20 26.01 6.27 14.51
N LYS A 21 25.88 6.50 13.21
CA LYS A 21 26.49 5.69 12.16
C LYS A 21 26.92 6.63 11.06
N GLU A 22 28.06 6.34 10.43
CA GLU A 22 28.51 6.98 9.18
C GLU A 22 27.30 7.33 8.30
N LYS A 23 27.03 8.62 8.17
CA LYS A 23 25.83 9.08 7.46
C LYS A 23 26.10 8.90 5.97
N ASN A 24 25.63 7.79 5.42
CA ASN A 24 25.50 7.67 3.98
C ASN A 24 24.81 8.93 3.45
N PRO A 25 25.27 9.49 2.32
CA PRO A 25 24.61 10.62 1.68
C PRO A 25 23.11 10.41 1.55
N PHE A 26 22.36 11.51 1.60
CA PHE A 26 20.91 11.50 1.47
C PHE A 26 20.46 12.60 0.52
N THR A 27 19.26 12.45 -0.03
CA THR A 27 18.68 13.41 -0.96
C THR A 27 17.32 13.86 -0.44
N VAL A 28 17.06 15.15 -0.49
CA VAL A 28 15.70 15.69 -0.34
C VAL A 28 15.20 16.12 -1.72
N ASP A 29 13.92 15.90 -1.99
CA ASP A 29 13.31 16.37 -3.24
C ASP A 29 11.92 16.95 -3.02
N ALA A 30 11.59 17.96 -3.84
CA ALA A 30 10.29 18.62 -3.87
C ALA A 30 9.78 18.63 -5.31
N ASN A 31 8.54 18.18 -5.51
CA ASN A 31 7.88 18.15 -6.82
C ASN A 31 6.56 18.88 -6.73
N TYR A 32 6.36 19.83 -7.63
CA TYR A 32 5.02 20.30 -7.95
C TYR A 32 4.41 19.40 -9.01
N PHE A 33 3.13 19.07 -8.87
CA PHE A 33 2.42 18.27 -9.84
C PHE A 33 1.08 18.88 -10.23
N TYR A 34 0.63 18.54 -11.43
CA TYR A 34 -0.66 18.92 -12.01
C TYR A 34 -1.20 17.75 -12.84
N GLY A 35 -2.48 17.45 -12.75
CA GLY A 35 -3.03 16.22 -13.32
C GLY A 35 -4.56 16.14 -13.35
N THR A 36 -5.08 14.95 -13.62
CA THR A 36 -6.52 14.69 -13.68
C THR A 36 -6.86 13.36 -13.00
N ILE A 37 -8.06 13.27 -12.43
CA ILE A 37 -8.60 11.99 -11.97
C ILE A 37 -8.94 11.16 -13.21
N LEU A 38 -8.44 9.92 -13.23
CA LEU A 38 -8.83 8.92 -14.20
C LEU A 38 -10.16 8.31 -13.79
N GLU A 39 -11.16 8.48 -14.65
CA GLU A 39 -12.47 7.84 -14.51
C GLU A 39 -12.32 6.32 -14.67
N HIS A 40 -12.28 5.63 -13.54
CA HIS A 40 -12.20 4.17 -13.47
C HIS A 40 -13.51 3.54 -12.97
N ASN A 41 -14.44 4.38 -12.51
CA ASN A 41 -15.81 4.04 -12.14
C ASN A 41 -16.72 5.20 -12.61
N PRO A 42 -17.78 4.95 -13.40
CA PRO A 42 -18.69 6.00 -13.84
C PRO A 42 -19.37 6.75 -12.68
N ASP A 43 -19.51 6.11 -11.51
CA ASP A 43 -20.12 6.72 -10.34
C ASP A 43 -19.35 7.93 -9.80
N ILE A 44 -18.05 8.08 -10.12
CA ILE A 44 -17.27 9.24 -9.68
C ILE A 44 -17.17 10.34 -10.74
N ALA A 45 -17.76 10.16 -11.92
CA ALA A 45 -17.61 11.10 -13.04
C ALA A 45 -18.04 12.53 -12.68
N HIS A 46 -19.09 12.68 -11.88
CA HIS A 46 -19.57 14.00 -11.42
C HIS A 46 -18.62 14.72 -10.46
N LEU A 47 -17.61 14.03 -9.92
CA LEU A 47 -16.59 14.59 -9.03
C LEU A 47 -15.34 15.04 -9.80
N ILE A 48 -15.22 14.68 -11.08
CA ILE A 48 -14.07 15.04 -11.94
C ILE A 48 -14.38 16.38 -12.62
N THR A 49 -14.19 17.46 -11.88
CA THR A 49 -14.59 18.81 -12.32
C THR A 49 -13.44 19.69 -12.80
N ASP A 50 -12.21 19.40 -12.39
CA ASP A 50 -11.02 20.21 -12.71
C ASP A 50 -9.74 19.36 -12.53
N HIS A 51 -8.59 19.97 -12.76
CA HIS A 51 -7.27 19.37 -12.71
C HIS A 51 -6.61 19.52 -11.34
N GLN A 52 -6.30 18.38 -10.71
CA GLN A 52 -5.70 18.31 -9.39
C GLN A 52 -4.26 18.81 -9.41
N SER A 53 -3.83 19.41 -8.31
CA SER A 53 -2.44 19.86 -8.15
C SER A 53 -1.98 19.72 -6.72
N GLY A 54 -0.67 19.79 -6.52
CA GLY A 54 -0.12 19.63 -5.18
C GLY A 54 1.39 19.56 -5.14
N LEU A 55 1.89 19.11 -3.98
CA LEU A 55 3.31 19.01 -3.69
C LEU A 55 3.66 17.63 -3.16
N ILE A 56 4.76 17.05 -3.66
CA ILE A 56 5.39 15.85 -3.13
C ILE A 56 6.75 16.26 -2.54
N LEU A 57 6.89 16.14 -1.23
CA LEU A 57 8.14 16.35 -0.51
C LEU A 57 8.70 15.00 -0.10
N SER A 58 10.00 14.76 -0.23
CA SER A 58 10.58 13.45 0.03
C SER A 58 11.97 13.54 0.65
N TYR A 59 12.23 12.65 1.60
CA TYR A 59 13.56 12.34 2.10
C TYR A 59 13.97 10.96 1.58
N ASN A 60 15.21 10.83 1.11
CA ASN A 60 15.73 9.60 0.51
C ASN A 60 17.10 9.27 1.09
N GLN A 61 17.20 8.15 1.82
CA GLN A 61 18.46 7.59 2.23
C GLN A 61 19.07 6.80 1.07
N LYS A 62 20.29 7.18 0.65
CA LYS A 62 21.00 6.47 -0.42
C LYS A 62 21.64 5.19 0.09
N THR A 63 21.68 4.19 -0.78
CA THR A 63 22.30 2.89 -0.52
C THR A 63 23.51 2.68 -1.43
N PHE A 64 24.51 1.95 -0.92
CA PHE A 64 25.79 1.75 -1.61
C PHE A 64 26.28 0.29 -1.56
N GLY A 65 25.45 -0.65 -1.09
CA GLY A 65 25.81 -2.06 -1.01
C GLY A 65 26.29 -2.51 0.36
N LYS A 66 26.10 -1.68 1.40
CA LYS A 66 26.45 -2.04 2.80
C LYS A 66 25.67 -3.27 3.27
N ASN A 67 24.47 -3.46 2.72
CA ASN A 67 23.70 -4.68 2.90
C ASN A 67 23.55 -5.43 1.56
N ALA A 68 23.59 -6.77 1.62
CA ALA A 68 23.55 -7.62 0.44
C ALA A 68 22.31 -7.42 -0.46
N TRP A 69 21.17 -7.02 0.12
CA TRP A 69 19.95 -6.75 -0.65
C TRP A 69 20.06 -5.47 -1.50
N GLU A 70 20.90 -4.50 -1.12
CA GLU A 70 21.03 -3.22 -1.83
C GLU A 70 21.58 -3.47 -3.23
N SER A 71 22.75 -4.12 -3.34
CA SER A 71 23.36 -4.45 -4.64
C SER A 71 22.48 -5.39 -5.47
N ARG A 72 21.73 -6.29 -4.81
CA ARG A 72 20.79 -7.21 -5.45
C ARG A 72 19.67 -6.51 -6.22
N PHE A 73 19.29 -5.31 -5.80
CA PHE A 73 18.24 -4.49 -6.42
C PHE A 73 18.79 -3.22 -7.08
N ASN A 74 20.08 -3.20 -7.43
CA ASN A 74 20.74 -2.06 -8.05
C ASN A 74 20.73 -0.78 -7.17
N TYR A 75 20.99 -0.97 -5.88
CA TYR A 75 21.15 0.07 -4.87
C TYR A 75 19.95 1.03 -4.83
N PRO A 76 18.76 0.55 -4.48
CA PRO A 76 17.58 1.41 -4.38
C PRO A 76 17.71 2.35 -3.18
N ASP A 77 17.25 3.59 -3.33
CA ASP A 77 17.11 4.49 -2.18
C ASP A 77 15.81 4.12 -1.45
N TYR A 78 15.74 4.35 -0.14
CA TYR A 78 14.50 4.21 0.63
C TYR A 78 14.25 5.47 1.44
N GLY A 79 13.01 5.72 1.82
CA GLY A 79 12.71 6.92 2.59
C GLY A 79 11.23 7.13 2.88
N ALA A 80 10.91 8.39 3.12
CA ALA A 80 9.54 8.82 3.39
C ALA A 80 9.17 10.02 2.53
N SER A 81 7.90 10.08 2.16
CA SER A 81 7.32 11.17 1.37
C SER A 81 6.09 11.73 2.05
N PHE A 82 5.87 13.02 1.84
CA PHE A 82 4.65 13.73 2.18
C PHE A 82 4.02 14.23 0.88
N ILE A 83 2.70 14.07 0.76
CA ILE A 83 1.92 14.59 -0.37
C ILE A 83 0.82 15.49 0.17
N TYR A 84 0.78 16.72 -0.32
CA TYR A 84 -0.43 17.54 -0.29
C TYR A 84 -1.04 17.50 -1.69
N GLN A 85 -2.35 17.24 -1.77
CA GLN A 85 -3.10 17.25 -3.01
C GLN A 85 -4.43 17.98 -2.84
N ASP A 86 -4.63 19.04 -3.60
CA ASP A 86 -5.91 19.72 -3.75
C ASP A 86 -6.71 19.02 -4.86
N MET A 87 -7.89 18.50 -4.52
CA MET A 87 -8.73 17.75 -5.45
C MET A 87 -9.48 18.66 -6.43
N LYS A 88 -9.47 19.99 -6.22
CA LYS A 88 -10.21 21.00 -6.99
C LYS A 88 -11.71 20.71 -7.11
N ASN A 89 -12.26 20.11 -6.05
CA ASN A 89 -13.67 19.81 -5.93
C ASN A 89 -14.07 19.91 -4.46
N GLU A 90 -15.10 20.71 -4.15
CA GLU A 90 -15.53 20.98 -2.78
C GLU A 90 -16.01 19.72 -2.02
N TYR A 91 -16.48 18.70 -2.74
CA TYR A 91 -16.93 17.44 -2.14
C TYR A 91 -15.77 16.51 -1.86
N LEU A 92 -14.71 16.52 -2.68
CA LEU A 92 -13.51 15.71 -2.49
C LEU A 92 -12.51 16.34 -1.52
N GLY A 93 -12.49 17.67 -1.40
CA GLY A 93 -11.62 18.44 -0.51
C GLY A 93 -10.14 18.31 -0.84
N GLU A 94 -9.32 18.19 0.19
CA GLU A 94 -7.87 18.09 0.11
C GLU A 94 -7.38 16.79 0.76
N ASN A 95 -6.24 16.29 0.30
CA ASN A 95 -5.58 15.11 0.85
C ASN A 95 -4.17 15.42 1.35
N TYR A 96 -3.85 14.94 2.54
CA TYR A 96 -2.54 15.03 3.18
C TYR A 96 -2.02 13.64 3.49
N GLY A 97 -1.06 13.15 2.69
CA GLY A 97 -0.52 11.80 2.78
C GLY A 97 0.88 11.72 3.35
N LEU A 98 1.16 10.66 4.12
CA LEU A 98 2.49 10.26 4.56
C LEU A 98 2.79 8.85 4.09
N TYR A 99 3.95 8.66 3.47
CA TYR A 99 4.31 7.43 2.77
C TYR A 99 5.69 6.95 3.16
N ALA A 100 5.88 5.64 3.14
CA ALA A 100 7.20 5.02 3.02
C ALA A 100 7.41 4.59 1.56
N HIS A 101 8.63 4.77 1.03
CA HIS A 101 8.90 4.50 -0.37
C HIS A 101 10.26 3.86 -0.64
N PHE A 102 10.35 3.26 -1.82
CA PHE A 102 11.60 2.86 -2.47
C PHE A 102 11.75 3.58 -3.80
N ASN A 103 12.99 3.94 -4.14
CA ASN A 103 13.39 4.44 -5.46
C ASN A 103 14.29 3.41 -6.14
N PHE A 104 13.85 2.89 -7.27
CA PHE A 104 14.63 2.03 -8.15
C PHE A 104 15.17 2.84 -9.31
N TYR A 105 16.41 2.52 -9.71
CA TYR A 105 17.16 3.33 -10.67
C TYR A 105 17.51 2.53 -11.93
N PHE A 106 17.31 3.16 -13.08
CA PHE A 106 17.59 2.64 -14.42
C PHE A 106 18.34 3.70 -15.25
N LEU A 107 18.77 3.35 -16.46
CA LEU A 107 19.46 4.26 -17.39
C LEU A 107 20.64 5.02 -16.74
N LYS A 108 21.58 4.27 -16.17
CA LYS A 108 22.72 4.81 -15.39
C LYS A 108 22.25 5.75 -14.26
N ARG A 109 21.16 5.36 -13.59
CA ARG A 109 20.49 6.08 -12.51
C ARG A 109 19.88 7.44 -12.88
N ASN A 110 19.70 7.75 -14.17
CA ASN A 110 18.96 8.96 -14.58
C ASN A 110 17.45 8.71 -14.67
N LEU A 111 16.97 7.47 -14.65
CA LEU A 111 15.55 7.15 -14.57
C LEU A 111 15.24 6.57 -13.19
N LYS A 112 14.34 7.23 -12.45
CA LYS A 112 13.93 6.86 -11.09
C LYS A 112 12.48 6.39 -11.11
N PHE A 113 12.25 5.14 -10.73
CA PHE A 113 10.93 4.59 -10.44
C PHE A 113 10.73 4.54 -8.92
N ARG A 114 9.79 5.34 -8.43
CA ARG A 114 9.40 5.35 -7.02
C ARG A 114 8.09 4.61 -6.85
N ILE A 115 8.03 3.75 -5.83
CA ILE A 115 6.79 3.13 -5.35
C ILE A 115 6.67 3.43 -3.86
N ALA A 116 5.49 3.89 -3.47
CA ALA A 116 5.25 4.42 -2.13
C ALA A 116 3.88 3.98 -1.63
N GLN A 117 3.84 3.56 -0.37
CA GLN A 117 2.61 3.17 0.33
C GLN A 117 2.52 3.99 1.61
N GLY A 118 1.32 4.48 1.90
CA GLY A 118 1.08 5.42 2.98
C GLY A 118 -0.35 5.44 3.48
N ILE A 119 -0.58 6.41 4.35
CA ILE A 119 -1.89 6.78 4.89
C ILE A 119 -2.10 8.26 4.55
N ALA A 120 -3.32 8.63 4.20
CA ALA A 120 -3.70 10.01 3.94
C ALA A 120 -4.88 10.43 4.80
N TYR A 121 -4.91 11.72 5.13
CA TYR A 121 -6.04 12.40 5.74
C TYR A 121 -6.77 13.20 4.65
N ASN A 122 -8.05 12.92 4.47
CA ASN A 122 -8.97 13.65 3.63
C ASN A 122 -9.78 14.64 4.46
N THR A 123 -10.00 15.84 3.95
CA THR A 123 -10.70 16.90 4.69
C THR A 123 -12.23 16.80 4.60
N ASN A 124 -12.76 16.11 3.57
CA ASN A 124 -14.17 16.15 3.21
C ASN A 124 -14.68 14.74 2.87
N PRO A 125 -14.68 13.76 3.78
CA PRO A 125 -15.26 12.45 3.48
C PRO A 125 -16.78 12.54 3.30
N TYR A 126 -17.38 11.45 2.85
CA TYR A 126 -18.81 11.27 2.76
C TYR A 126 -19.49 11.54 4.09
N ASP A 127 -20.52 12.38 4.06
CA ASP A 127 -21.50 12.50 5.12
C ASP A 127 -22.89 12.54 4.50
N LYS A 128 -23.81 11.73 5.01
CA LYS A 128 -25.15 11.58 4.44
C LYS A 128 -25.98 12.88 4.44
N VAL A 129 -25.63 13.86 5.28
CA VAL A 129 -26.32 15.15 5.41
C VAL A 129 -25.51 16.27 4.76
N THR A 130 -24.23 16.39 5.10
CA THR A 130 -23.42 17.56 4.73
C THR A 130 -22.56 17.36 3.47
N ASN A 131 -22.24 16.12 3.09
CA ASN A 131 -21.40 15.83 1.93
C ASN A 131 -21.80 14.52 1.22
N PHE A 132 -23.08 14.39 0.89
CA PHE A 132 -23.64 13.16 0.32
C PHE A 132 -23.16 12.90 -1.12
N ARG A 133 -22.55 13.91 -1.77
CA ARG A 133 -22.03 13.81 -3.15
C ARG A 133 -20.68 13.11 -3.22
N ASN A 134 -19.89 13.09 -2.14
CA ASN A 134 -18.62 12.38 -2.12
C ASN A 134 -18.84 10.88 -1.95
N ASN A 135 -18.95 10.17 -3.07
CA ASN A 135 -18.98 8.70 -3.06
C ASN A 135 -17.58 8.06 -3.22
N ALA A 136 -16.52 8.85 -3.26
CA ALA A 136 -15.16 8.35 -3.39
C ALA A 136 -14.56 7.93 -2.03
N TYR A 137 -14.81 8.71 -0.97
CA TYR A 137 -14.14 8.55 0.33
C TYR A 137 -15.15 8.45 1.49
N GLY A 138 -15.26 7.28 2.10
CA GLY A 138 -16.16 7.07 3.26
C GLY A 138 -15.58 7.48 4.61
N SER A 139 -14.31 7.88 4.68
CA SER A 139 -13.60 8.19 5.92
C SER A 139 -12.50 9.23 5.72
N ASP A 140 -12.16 9.98 6.78
CA ASP A 140 -11.04 10.93 6.74
C ASP A 140 -9.71 10.20 6.53
N LEU A 141 -9.51 9.04 7.16
CA LEU A 141 -8.30 8.25 6.97
C LEU A 141 -8.44 7.32 5.77
N LEU A 142 -7.50 7.45 4.83
CA LEU A 142 -7.41 6.69 3.60
C LEU A 142 -6.07 5.94 3.54
N SER A 143 -6.09 4.73 2.97
CA SER A 143 -4.89 4.12 2.40
C SER A 143 -4.52 4.86 1.13
N SER A 144 -3.23 5.13 0.94
CA SER A 144 -2.77 5.75 -0.29
C SER A 144 -1.52 5.09 -0.84
N THR A 145 -1.52 4.87 -2.14
CA THR A 145 -0.37 4.38 -2.89
C THR A 145 -0.05 5.42 -3.95
N TYR A 146 1.23 5.68 -4.18
CA TYR A 146 1.62 6.36 -5.41
C TYR A 146 2.83 5.71 -6.06
N ILE A 147 2.82 5.77 -7.38
CA ILE A 147 3.95 5.41 -8.22
C ILE A 147 4.40 6.65 -8.97
N GLN A 148 5.69 6.79 -9.18
CA GLN A 148 6.27 7.93 -9.87
C GLN A 148 7.43 7.46 -10.75
N LEU A 149 7.47 7.94 -11.99
CA LEU A 149 8.54 7.69 -12.93
C LEU A 149 9.12 9.03 -13.36
N ASN A 150 10.32 9.34 -12.89
CA ASN A 150 11.01 10.59 -13.18
C ASN A 150 12.30 10.35 -13.95
N TYR A 151 12.58 11.22 -14.92
CA TYR A 151 13.96 11.50 -15.27
C TYR A 151 14.56 12.36 -14.15
N ASP A 152 15.53 11.82 -13.42
CA ASP A 152 16.12 12.41 -12.21
C ASP A 152 17.60 12.69 -12.46
N LYS A 153 17.93 13.97 -12.70
CA LYS A 153 19.31 14.41 -12.91
C LYS A 153 19.82 15.07 -11.63
N GLN A 154 20.50 14.28 -10.81
CA GLN A 154 21.07 14.71 -9.54
C GLN A 154 22.42 15.43 -9.72
N ASN A 155 22.77 16.29 -8.76
CA ASN A 155 24.09 16.96 -8.66
C ASN A 155 24.54 17.68 -9.94
N ILE A 156 23.66 18.49 -10.53
CA ILE A 156 23.96 19.42 -11.62
C ILE A 156 24.89 20.55 -11.14
N PHE A 157 24.64 21.09 -9.94
CA PHE A 157 25.47 22.14 -9.34
C PHE A 157 25.54 22.00 -7.82
N LYS A 158 26.70 21.59 -7.28
CA LYS A 158 26.97 21.53 -5.84
C LYS A 158 25.85 20.84 -5.03
N GLY A 159 25.43 19.67 -5.48
CA GLY A 159 24.36 18.88 -4.87
C GLY A 159 22.96 19.16 -5.42
N LEU A 160 22.71 20.33 -6.02
CA LEU A 160 21.42 20.66 -6.63
C LEU A 160 21.21 19.86 -7.92
N GLY A 161 20.02 19.29 -8.10
CA GLY A 161 19.58 18.60 -9.29
C GLY A 161 18.12 18.91 -9.63
N LEU A 162 17.68 18.44 -10.79
CA LEU A 162 16.33 18.62 -11.31
C LEU A 162 15.73 17.28 -11.71
N GLN A 163 14.40 17.21 -11.65
CA GLN A 163 13.66 16.05 -12.09
C GLN A 163 12.31 16.43 -12.69
N ALA A 164 11.85 15.62 -13.63
CA ALA A 164 10.52 15.73 -14.20
C ALA A 164 10.00 14.36 -14.60
N GLY A 165 8.69 14.19 -14.62
CA GLY A 165 8.09 12.92 -14.95
C GLY A 165 6.59 12.87 -14.72
N VAL A 166 6.12 11.66 -14.44
CA VAL A 166 4.71 11.35 -14.23
C VAL A 166 4.50 10.59 -12.93
N SER A 167 3.34 10.78 -12.32
CA SER A 167 2.93 10.04 -11.12
C SER A 167 1.48 9.56 -11.23
N ILE A 168 1.16 8.46 -10.56
CA ILE A 168 -0.22 8.03 -10.31
C ILE A 168 -0.40 7.96 -8.80
N ILE A 169 -1.40 8.67 -8.28
CA ILE A 169 -1.73 8.74 -6.85
C ILE A 169 -3.11 8.13 -6.66
N HIS A 170 -3.20 7.11 -5.81
CA HIS A 170 -4.43 6.40 -5.47
C HIS A 170 -4.84 6.70 -4.04
N TYR A 171 -6.12 6.99 -3.82
CA TYR A 171 -6.71 7.15 -2.49
C TYR A 171 -7.96 6.27 -2.34
N SER A 172 -7.98 5.42 -1.33
CA SER A 172 -9.15 4.61 -0.94
C SER A 172 -9.12 4.31 0.55
N ASN A 173 -10.23 3.90 1.14
CA ASN A 173 -10.23 3.40 2.53
C ASN A 173 -10.26 1.87 2.61
N ALA A 174 -10.10 1.17 1.48
CA ALA A 174 -10.08 -0.28 1.38
C ALA A 174 -11.30 -0.98 2.02
N ASN A 175 -12.49 -0.43 1.78
CA ASN A 175 -13.76 -0.87 2.33
C ASN A 175 -13.79 -0.88 3.87
N PHE A 176 -12.98 -0.02 4.49
CA PHE A 176 -13.11 0.27 5.92
C PHE A 176 -14.47 0.89 6.23
N ARG A 177 -14.94 1.81 5.38
CA ARG A 177 -16.24 2.47 5.51
C ARG A 177 -16.81 2.81 4.13
N ALA A 178 -18.06 2.47 3.88
CA ALA A 178 -18.73 2.84 2.63
C ALA A 178 -19.20 4.31 2.65
N PRO A 179 -19.22 5.01 1.51
CA PRO A 179 -18.82 4.56 0.17
C PRO A 179 -17.29 4.58 -0.04
N ASN A 180 -16.79 3.83 -1.02
CA ASN A 180 -15.35 3.76 -1.32
C ASN A 180 -15.07 3.56 -2.82
N ASN A 181 -15.63 4.43 -3.67
CA ASN A 181 -15.31 4.38 -5.10
C ASN A 181 -13.88 4.81 -5.42
N SER A 182 -13.16 5.40 -4.46
CA SER A 182 -11.76 5.81 -4.57
C SER A 182 -11.49 6.88 -5.62
N THR A 183 -10.25 7.37 -5.69
CA THR A 183 -9.76 8.15 -6.83
C THR A 183 -8.38 7.68 -7.27
N ASN A 184 -8.10 7.88 -8.56
CA ASN A 184 -6.80 7.66 -9.18
C ASN A 184 -6.42 8.93 -9.94
N THR A 185 -5.44 9.68 -9.47
CA THR A 185 -4.97 10.90 -10.16
C THR A 185 -3.71 10.60 -10.96
N PHE A 186 -3.76 10.82 -12.27
CA PHE A 186 -2.57 10.83 -13.13
C PHE A 186 -2.03 12.25 -13.21
N THR A 187 -0.74 12.43 -12.92
CA THR A 187 -0.12 13.75 -12.82
C THR A 187 1.19 13.83 -13.60
N PHE A 188 1.48 15.02 -14.13
CA PHE A 188 2.81 15.41 -14.54
C PHE A 188 3.46 16.19 -13.42
N ASN A 189 4.76 15.99 -13.20
CA ASN A 189 5.49 16.67 -12.14
C ASN A 189 6.83 17.23 -12.61
N ILE A 190 7.21 18.36 -12.02
CA ILE A 190 8.54 18.96 -12.12
C ILE A 190 9.03 19.28 -10.72
N GLY A 191 10.32 19.08 -10.49
CA GLY A 191 10.88 19.21 -9.16
C GLY A 191 12.38 19.45 -9.14
N ALA A 192 12.85 19.83 -7.97
CA ALA A 192 14.26 19.94 -7.65
C ALA A 192 14.64 18.90 -6.59
N ASN A 193 15.89 18.47 -6.63
CA ASN A 193 16.47 17.62 -5.60
C ASN A 193 17.78 18.23 -5.10
N TYR A 194 18.13 17.96 -3.85
CA TYR A 194 19.39 18.37 -3.28
C TYR A 194 20.05 17.19 -2.55
N MET A 195 21.27 16.88 -2.96
CA MET A 195 22.10 15.82 -2.40
C MET A 195 23.02 16.38 -1.31
N PHE A 196 22.82 15.91 -0.08
CA PHE A 196 23.72 16.17 1.02
C PHE A 196 24.90 15.18 0.98
N GLY A 197 26.11 15.67 1.18
CA GLY A 197 27.36 14.90 1.00
C GLY A 197 27.66 14.60 -0.47
N TYR A 198 27.33 15.51 -1.38
CA TYR A 198 27.50 15.32 -2.83
C TYR A 198 28.96 15.18 -3.27
N ASP A 199 29.90 15.67 -2.46
CA ASP A 199 31.35 15.67 -2.62
C ASP A 199 32.01 14.40 -2.05
N GLU A 200 31.34 13.68 -1.14
CA GLU A 200 31.86 12.51 -0.45
C GLU A 200 31.01 11.25 -0.73
N GLN A 201 30.63 11.03 -1.99
CA GLN A 201 29.86 9.83 -2.36
C GLN A 201 30.71 8.56 -2.28
N PRO A 202 30.33 7.57 -1.47
CA PRO A 202 31.01 6.28 -1.45
C PRO A 202 30.91 5.56 -2.80
N GLU A 203 31.87 4.69 -3.08
CA GLU A 203 31.76 3.76 -4.20
C GLU A 203 30.70 2.67 -3.92
N TYR A 204 30.09 2.17 -5.00
CA TYR A 204 29.14 1.06 -4.91
C TYR A 204 29.86 -0.26 -4.62
N ILE A 205 29.47 -0.92 -3.53
CA ILE A 205 29.99 -2.22 -3.11
C ILE A 205 29.29 -3.33 -3.90
N ALA A 206 30.04 -3.99 -4.78
CA ALA A 206 29.54 -5.09 -5.59
C ALA A 206 29.03 -6.26 -4.75
N SER A 207 28.02 -6.98 -5.28
CA SER A 207 27.47 -8.15 -4.60
C SER A 207 28.50 -9.27 -4.49
N THR A 208 28.70 -9.78 -3.27
CA THR A 208 29.51 -10.96 -2.97
C THR A 208 28.66 -12.23 -2.79
N GLU A 209 27.33 -12.12 -2.97
CA GLU A 209 26.44 -13.25 -2.78
C GLU A 209 26.60 -14.30 -3.90
N TYR A 210 26.67 -15.57 -3.51
CA TYR A 210 26.59 -16.68 -4.46
C TYR A 210 25.29 -16.63 -5.28
N LYS A 211 25.42 -16.84 -6.59
CA LYS A 211 24.32 -16.82 -7.56
C LYS A 211 23.25 -17.89 -7.30
N LYS A 212 23.66 -19.06 -6.77
CA LYS A 212 22.74 -20.16 -6.44
C LYS A 212 22.27 -20.04 -4.98
N PHE A 213 20.96 -20.08 -4.77
CA PHE A 213 20.34 -20.07 -3.45
C PHE A 213 18.95 -20.72 -3.55
N THR A 214 18.60 -21.60 -2.62
CA THR A 214 17.25 -22.16 -2.48
C THR A 214 17.04 -22.60 -1.03
N GLU A 215 15.80 -22.61 -0.57
CA GLU A 215 15.42 -23.24 0.70
C GLU A 215 14.60 -24.51 0.44
N LYS A 216 14.52 -25.41 1.43
CA LYS A 216 13.53 -26.49 1.41
C LYS A 216 12.10 -25.91 1.44
N ILE A 217 11.11 -26.74 1.15
CA ILE A 217 9.70 -26.34 1.33
C ILE A 217 9.51 -26.01 2.82
N LYS A 218 8.88 -24.87 3.10
CA LYS A 218 8.49 -24.45 4.44
C LYS A 218 6.99 -24.35 4.55
N TYR A 219 6.47 -24.61 5.75
CA TYR A 219 5.04 -24.55 6.02
C TYR A 219 4.71 -23.29 6.78
N ASN A 220 3.64 -22.63 6.38
CA ASN A 220 3.23 -21.36 6.94
C ASN A 220 1.83 -21.48 7.50
N PHE A 221 1.65 -20.92 8.69
CA PHE A 221 0.35 -20.73 9.32
C PHE A 221 0.18 -19.25 9.63
N ALA A 222 -0.93 -18.67 9.20
CA ALA A 222 -1.19 -17.25 9.37
C ALA A 222 -2.61 -17.02 9.88
N PHE A 223 -2.74 -16.04 10.76
CA PHE A 223 -4.00 -15.46 11.15
C PHE A 223 -4.03 -14.02 10.69
N ARG A 224 -5.14 -13.60 10.06
CA ARG A 224 -5.38 -12.21 9.66
C ARG A 224 -6.73 -11.74 10.14
N SER A 225 -6.78 -10.46 10.50
CA SER A 225 -8.00 -9.81 10.93
C SER A 225 -7.96 -8.32 10.59
N GLY A 226 -9.13 -7.71 10.59
CA GLY A 226 -9.34 -6.29 10.44
C GLY A 226 -10.82 -5.97 10.63
N ILE A 227 -11.21 -4.77 10.27
CA ILE A 227 -12.61 -4.35 10.19
C ILE A 227 -12.91 -3.85 8.79
N ASN A 228 -14.10 -4.17 8.30
CA ASN A 228 -14.59 -3.69 7.02
C ASN A 228 -16.12 -3.53 7.05
N GLU A 229 -16.64 -2.85 6.04
CA GLU A 229 -18.07 -2.60 5.82
C GLU A 229 -18.47 -3.17 4.44
N SER A 230 -19.77 -3.43 4.23
CA SER A 230 -20.29 -3.79 2.92
C SER A 230 -20.41 -2.57 2.00
N ASP A 231 -20.64 -2.76 0.70
CA ASP A 231 -20.83 -1.62 -0.23
C ASP A 231 -22.15 -0.87 -0.02
N VAL A 232 -23.02 -1.36 0.89
CA VAL A 232 -24.23 -0.65 1.32
C VAL A 232 -23.85 0.42 2.34
N ASN A 233 -24.02 1.69 1.96
CA ASN A 233 -23.72 2.84 2.82
C ASN A 233 -24.45 2.76 4.16
N ASN A 234 -23.71 2.95 5.25
CA ASN A 234 -24.21 2.88 6.63
C ASN A 234 -24.69 1.49 7.07
N SER A 235 -24.19 0.41 6.45
CA SER A 235 -24.44 -0.96 6.90
C SER A 235 -23.67 -1.33 8.17
N GLY A 236 -22.59 -0.60 8.48
CA GLY A 236 -21.81 -0.76 9.70
C GLY A 236 -20.51 -1.52 9.51
N GLN A 237 -19.58 -1.33 10.45
CA GLN A 237 -18.26 -1.96 10.39
C GLN A 237 -18.22 -3.23 11.23
N TYR A 238 -17.65 -4.28 10.66
CA TYR A 238 -17.64 -5.60 11.25
C TYR A 238 -16.24 -6.22 11.19
N PRO A 239 -15.85 -7.02 12.20
CA PRO A 239 -14.59 -7.72 12.16
C PRO A 239 -14.61 -8.86 11.14
N PHE A 240 -13.45 -9.21 10.63
CA PHE A 240 -13.27 -10.45 9.89
C PHE A 240 -12.08 -11.25 10.43
N TYR A 241 -12.12 -12.55 10.17
CA TYR A 241 -11.07 -13.48 10.57
C TYR A 241 -10.70 -14.38 9.41
N ILE A 242 -9.40 -14.54 9.17
CA ILE A 242 -8.87 -15.37 8.08
C ILE A 242 -7.76 -16.24 8.62
N PHE A 243 -7.93 -17.55 8.44
CA PHE A 243 -6.92 -18.54 8.77
C PHE A 243 -6.33 -19.09 7.50
N SER A 244 -5.01 -19.04 7.36
CA SER A 244 -4.30 -19.55 6.20
C SER A 244 -3.31 -20.64 6.58
N ALA A 245 -3.25 -21.67 5.75
CA ALA A 245 -2.20 -22.68 5.77
C ALA A 245 -1.62 -22.83 4.36
N TYR A 246 -0.30 -22.69 4.22
CA TYR A 246 0.34 -22.74 2.90
C TYR A 246 1.77 -23.26 2.95
N ALA A 247 2.20 -23.88 1.86
CA ALA A 247 3.58 -24.29 1.67
C ALA A 247 4.29 -23.29 0.74
N ASP A 248 5.50 -22.86 1.10
CA ASP A 248 6.34 -22.02 0.24
C ASP A 248 7.65 -22.71 -0.15
N LYS A 249 8.11 -22.44 -1.38
CA LYS A 249 9.41 -22.87 -1.89
C LYS A 249 10.18 -21.64 -2.36
N ARG A 250 11.26 -21.34 -1.65
CA ARG A 250 12.19 -20.29 -2.08
C ARG A 250 13.13 -20.78 -3.17
N ILE A 251 12.98 -20.22 -4.37
CA ILE A 251 13.69 -20.63 -5.58
C ILE A 251 14.99 -19.84 -5.81
N ASN A 252 15.07 -18.64 -5.25
CA ASN A 252 16.27 -17.79 -5.26
C ASN A 252 16.20 -16.76 -4.12
N ARG A 253 17.21 -15.90 -4.00
CA ARG A 253 17.27 -14.91 -2.90
C ARG A 253 16.14 -13.88 -2.95
N LYS A 254 15.56 -13.63 -4.12
CA LYS A 254 14.47 -12.68 -4.35
C LYS A 254 13.09 -13.32 -4.28
N SER A 255 12.92 -14.58 -4.66
CA SER A 255 11.59 -15.12 -4.97
C SER A 255 11.31 -16.45 -4.28
N ALA A 256 10.08 -16.55 -3.76
CA ALA A 256 9.44 -17.81 -3.41
C ALA A 256 8.08 -17.91 -4.10
N PHE A 257 7.65 -19.14 -4.38
CA PHE A 257 6.28 -19.45 -4.76
C PHE A 257 5.60 -20.18 -3.61
N HIS A 258 4.30 -19.97 -3.45
CA HIS A 258 3.51 -20.68 -2.45
C HIS A 258 2.14 -21.10 -2.98
N VAL A 259 1.61 -22.13 -2.35
CA VAL A 259 0.27 -22.66 -2.59
C VAL A 259 -0.36 -23.00 -1.24
N GLY A 260 -1.65 -22.72 -1.08
CA GLY A 260 -2.32 -23.02 0.17
C GLY A 260 -3.82 -22.76 0.13
N THR A 261 -4.38 -22.69 1.34
CA THR A 261 -5.80 -22.49 1.56
C THR A 261 -6.05 -21.39 2.58
N ASP A 262 -7.20 -20.74 2.43
CA ASP A 262 -7.73 -19.73 3.32
C ASP A 262 -9.12 -20.14 3.79
N VAL A 263 -9.42 -19.96 5.08
CA VAL A 263 -10.78 -20.02 5.62
C VAL A 263 -11.16 -18.62 6.08
N PHE A 264 -12.27 -18.10 5.53
CA PHE A 264 -12.72 -16.73 5.73
C PHE A 264 -13.99 -16.69 6.57
N PHE A 265 -13.97 -15.84 7.58
CA PHE A 265 -15.11 -15.47 8.41
C PHE A 265 -15.32 -13.95 8.29
N SER A 266 -15.98 -13.51 7.22
CA SER A 266 -16.22 -12.08 6.95
C SER A 266 -17.59 -11.69 7.52
N THR A 267 -17.64 -11.15 8.73
CA THR A 267 -18.92 -11.02 9.44
C THR A 267 -19.86 -9.97 8.86
N PHE A 268 -19.36 -8.97 8.11
CA PHE A 268 -20.18 -8.02 7.36
C PHE A 268 -21.15 -8.70 6.38
N LEU A 269 -20.78 -9.88 5.85
CA LEU A 269 -21.63 -10.63 4.92
C LEU A 269 -22.94 -11.08 5.57
N LYS A 270 -22.97 -11.30 6.90
CA LYS A 270 -24.22 -11.65 7.59
C LYS A 270 -25.27 -10.55 7.46
N GLU A 271 -24.85 -9.31 7.65
CA GLU A 271 -25.73 -8.16 7.54
C GLU A 271 -26.11 -7.87 6.09
N LEU A 272 -25.16 -8.06 5.16
CA LEU A 272 -25.43 -7.94 3.74
C LEU A 272 -26.48 -8.97 3.27
N ILE A 273 -26.29 -10.24 3.61
CA ILE A 273 -27.22 -11.34 3.30
C ILE A 273 -28.62 -11.02 3.85
N LYS A 274 -28.69 -10.62 5.13
CA LYS A 274 -29.95 -10.23 5.77
C LYS A 274 -30.61 -9.05 5.05
N TYR A 275 -29.84 -8.01 4.74
CA TYR A 275 -30.34 -6.83 4.04
C TYR A 275 -30.93 -7.21 2.67
N TYR A 276 -30.22 -8.00 1.87
CA TYR A 276 -30.71 -8.44 0.55
C TYR A 276 -31.94 -9.33 0.64
N SER A 277 -32.00 -10.25 1.62
CA SER A 277 -33.18 -11.11 1.81
C SER A 277 -34.48 -10.35 2.10
N VAL A 278 -34.38 -9.14 2.68
CA VAL A 278 -35.54 -8.30 3.05
C VAL A 278 -35.79 -7.21 2.01
N ALA A 279 -34.75 -6.52 1.54
CA ALA A 279 -34.86 -5.35 0.68
C ALA A 279 -34.98 -5.70 -0.82
N PHE A 280 -34.44 -6.85 -1.22
CA PHE A 280 -34.38 -7.29 -2.63
C PHE A 280 -34.88 -8.73 -2.79
N PRO A 281 -36.18 -9.00 -2.55
CA PRO A 281 -36.73 -10.35 -2.61
C PRO A 281 -36.64 -11.02 -3.99
N LEU A 282 -36.39 -10.25 -5.06
CA LEU A 282 -36.18 -10.77 -6.41
C LEU A 282 -34.77 -11.34 -6.63
N ASP A 283 -33.82 -11.06 -5.74
CA ASP A 283 -32.43 -11.53 -5.85
C ASP A 283 -32.25 -12.98 -5.34
N ASN A 284 -33.35 -13.63 -4.93
CA ASN A 284 -33.37 -15.04 -4.49
C ASN A 284 -32.42 -15.35 -3.31
N VAL A 285 -32.12 -14.34 -2.48
CA VAL A 285 -31.38 -14.49 -1.23
C VAL A 285 -32.37 -14.83 -0.12
N SER A 286 -32.22 -16.00 0.48
CA SER A 286 -33.10 -16.51 1.53
C SER A 286 -32.82 -15.91 2.91
N GLY A 287 -31.59 -15.45 3.15
CA GLY A 287 -31.13 -14.90 4.43
C GLY A 287 -30.44 -15.92 5.34
N ASP A 288 -30.44 -17.21 4.97
CA ASP A 288 -29.79 -18.30 5.73
C ASP A 288 -28.45 -18.75 5.16
N GLU A 289 -27.98 -18.09 4.09
CA GLU A 289 -26.72 -18.41 3.42
C GLU A 289 -25.53 -18.31 4.38
N ASP A 290 -24.58 -19.23 4.24
CA ASP A 290 -23.39 -19.23 5.10
C ASP A 290 -22.39 -18.14 4.66
N TYR A 291 -22.20 -17.13 5.50
CA TYR A 291 -21.25 -16.04 5.27
C TYR A 291 -19.76 -16.48 5.16
N LYS A 292 -19.45 -17.73 5.51
CA LYS A 292 -18.09 -18.26 5.47
C LYS A 292 -17.68 -18.63 4.05
N ARG A 293 -16.39 -18.50 3.78
CA ARG A 293 -15.80 -18.90 2.50
C ARG A 293 -14.55 -19.74 2.73
N VAL A 294 -14.25 -20.65 1.81
CA VAL A 294 -12.98 -21.40 1.79
C VAL A 294 -12.35 -21.21 0.42
N GLY A 295 -11.10 -20.79 0.40
CA GLY A 295 -10.34 -20.55 -0.81
C GLY A 295 -9.11 -21.42 -0.91
N VAL A 296 -8.67 -21.66 -2.14
CA VAL A 296 -7.32 -22.14 -2.46
C VAL A 296 -6.60 -21.05 -3.23
N PHE A 297 -5.29 -20.92 -3.06
CA PHE A 297 -4.52 -19.89 -3.74
C PHE A 297 -3.14 -20.37 -4.17
N VAL A 298 -2.62 -19.71 -5.20
CA VAL A 298 -1.21 -19.71 -5.56
C VAL A 298 -0.67 -18.29 -5.37
N GLY A 299 0.62 -18.15 -5.12
CA GLY A 299 1.19 -16.83 -4.97
C GLY A 299 2.71 -16.79 -5.02
N HIS A 300 3.20 -15.57 -4.96
CA HIS A 300 4.60 -15.20 -5.05
C HIS A 300 4.97 -14.26 -3.91
N GLU A 301 6.21 -14.41 -3.45
CA GLU A 301 6.79 -13.54 -2.44
C GLU A 301 8.15 -13.01 -2.92
N LEU A 302 8.25 -11.69 -2.99
CA LEU A 302 9.46 -10.94 -3.35
C LEU A 302 10.18 -10.44 -2.09
N PHE A 303 11.36 -10.98 -1.79
CA PHE A 303 12.14 -10.65 -0.60
C PHE A 303 13.03 -9.43 -0.81
N ILE A 304 12.82 -8.40 0.01
CA ILE A 304 13.63 -7.18 0.11
C ILE A 304 14.11 -7.07 1.57
N ASN A 305 15.26 -7.71 1.84
CA ASN A 305 15.81 -7.85 3.19
C ASN A 305 14.85 -8.60 4.14
N LYS A 306 14.51 -8.00 5.30
CA LYS A 306 13.51 -8.49 6.26
C LYS A 306 12.08 -8.16 5.84
N LEU A 307 11.89 -7.34 4.81
CA LEU A 307 10.60 -7.06 4.22
C LEU A 307 10.39 -7.99 3.02
N SER A 308 9.14 -8.25 2.69
CA SER A 308 8.79 -8.90 1.43
C SER A 308 7.47 -8.36 0.92
N PHE A 309 7.29 -8.42 -0.39
CA PHE A 309 6.05 -8.13 -1.07
C PHE A 309 5.38 -9.44 -1.46
N VAL A 310 4.12 -9.63 -1.06
CA VAL A 310 3.35 -10.84 -1.33
C VAL A 310 2.26 -10.54 -2.35
N THR A 311 2.09 -11.45 -3.30
CA THR A 311 0.98 -11.45 -4.26
C THR A 311 0.37 -12.84 -4.31
N GLN A 312 -0.95 -12.92 -4.28
CA GLN A 312 -1.70 -14.18 -4.32
C GLN A 312 -2.89 -14.03 -5.24
N LEU A 313 -3.19 -15.12 -5.95
CA LEU A 313 -4.40 -15.31 -6.73
C LEU A 313 -5.09 -16.56 -6.20
N GLY A 314 -6.33 -16.40 -5.77
CA GLY A 314 -7.12 -17.46 -5.17
C GLY A 314 -8.49 -17.61 -5.78
N TYR A 315 -9.09 -18.76 -5.48
CA TYR A 315 -10.41 -19.16 -5.94
C TYR A 315 -11.18 -19.76 -4.76
N TYR A 316 -12.42 -19.31 -4.53
CA TYR A 316 -13.26 -19.89 -3.50
C TYR A 316 -13.83 -21.23 -3.95
N VAL A 317 -13.46 -22.30 -3.23
CA VAL A 317 -14.00 -23.65 -3.42
C VAL A 317 -15.27 -23.87 -2.60
N TYR A 318 -15.45 -23.10 -1.52
CA TYR A 318 -16.70 -23.00 -0.76
C TYR A 318 -17.14 -21.53 -0.72
N TYR A 319 -18.29 -21.25 -1.32
CA TYR A 319 -18.80 -19.90 -1.61
C TYR A 319 -20.32 -19.94 -1.79
N PRO A 320 -21.09 -20.04 -0.68
CA PRO A 320 -22.53 -20.26 -0.75
C PRO A 320 -23.33 -18.96 -0.93
N TYR A 321 -22.73 -17.79 -0.73
CA TYR A 321 -23.32 -16.48 -1.08
C TYR A 321 -22.47 -15.79 -2.15
N ASP A 322 -23.12 -15.25 -3.19
CA ASP A 322 -22.44 -14.52 -4.26
C ASP A 322 -22.13 -13.08 -3.84
N PHE A 323 -20.83 -12.79 -3.71
CA PHE A 323 -20.25 -11.51 -3.33
C PHE A 323 -18.97 -11.24 -4.13
N GLU A 324 -19.07 -10.35 -5.12
CA GLU A 324 -17.94 -9.87 -5.94
C GLU A 324 -17.19 -10.95 -6.74
N GLY A 325 -17.78 -12.13 -6.89
CA GLY A 325 -17.26 -13.24 -7.68
C GLY A 325 -16.30 -14.18 -6.95
N ARG A 326 -15.98 -15.30 -7.63
CA ARG A 326 -15.27 -16.43 -7.02
C ARG A 326 -13.74 -16.31 -6.98
N VAL A 327 -13.19 -15.37 -7.74
CA VAL A 327 -11.74 -15.15 -7.84
C VAL A 327 -11.37 -13.99 -6.95
N TYR A 328 -10.37 -14.18 -6.09
CA TYR A 328 -9.84 -13.13 -5.24
C TYR A 328 -8.34 -12.98 -5.44
N ASN A 329 -7.82 -11.78 -5.21
CA ASN A 329 -6.40 -11.49 -5.19
C ASN A 329 -6.01 -10.87 -3.84
N ARG A 330 -4.78 -11.13 -3.41
CA ARG A 330 -4.22 -10.53 -2.21
C ARG A 330 -2.85 -9.97 -2.51
N ILE A 331 -2.63 -8.71 -2.15
CA ILE A 331 -1.36 -8.01 -2.37
C ILE A 331 -0.95 -7.35 -1.05
N GLY A 332 0.33 -7.38 -0.70
CA GLY A 332 0.78 -6.57 0.45
C GLY A 332 2.20 -6.83 0.88
N LEU A 333 2.49 -6.47 2.12
CA LEU A 333 3.83 -6.52 2.70
C LEU A 333 3.89 -7.49 3.88
N LYS A 334 5.00 -8.22 4.00
CA LYS A 334 5.36 -8.94 5.23
C LYS A 334 6.67 -8.40 5.79
N ARG A 335 6.79 -8.41 7.11
CA ARG A 335 8.04 -8.16 7.83
C ARG A 335 8.39 -9.36 8.68
N TYR A 336 9.57 -9.93 8.45
CA TYR A 336 10.10 -11.06 9.21
C TYR A 336 10.80 -10.57 10.49
N PHE A 337 10.48 -11.26 11.59
CA PHE A 337 11.06 -11.10 12.92
C PHE A 337 11.82 -12.39 13.27
N GLY A 338 13.11 -12.41 12.96
CA GLY A 338 13.91 -13.64 12.95
C GLY A 338 13.57 -14.52 11.75
N ASP A 339 13.75 -15.83 11.90
CA ASP A 339 13.63 -16.78 10.78
C ASP A 339 12.26 -17.43 10.64
N LYS A 340 11.39 -17.26 11.64
CA LYS A 340 10.11 -17.97 11.75
C LYS A 340 8.91 -17.04 11.77
N PHE A 341 8.93 -15.99 12.56
CA PHE A 341 7.75 -15.14 12.76
C PHE A 341 7.71 -14.01 11.73
N TYR A 342 6.52 -13.63 11.31
CA TYR A 342 6.31 -12.45 10.49
C TYR A 342 5.01 -11.73 10.87
N GLY A 343 5.02 -10.42 10.69
CA GLY A 343 3.81 -9.60 10.60
C GLY A 343 3.49 -9.31 9.14
N ALA A 344 2.22 -9.09 8.81
CA ALA A 344 1.76 -8.81 7.47
C ALA A 344 0.72 -7.68 7.45
N LEU A 345 0.74 -6.89 6.38
CA LEU A 345 -0.29 -5.93 6.02
C LEU A 345 -0.66 -6.21 4.57
N THR A 346 -1.86 -6.72 4.33
CA THR A 346 -2.31 -7.14 3.00
C THR A 346 -3.66 -6.55 2.63
N LEU A 347 -3.89 -6.29 1.36
CA LEU A 347 -5.17 -5.91 0.78
C LEU A 347 -5.73 -7.13 0.05
N LYS A 348 -6.93 -7.57 0.44
CA LYS A 348 -7.71 -8.56 -0.29
C LYS A 348 -8.71 -7.85 -1.17
N SER A 349 -8.82 -8.29 -2.42
CA SER A 349 -9.71 -7.73 -3.43
C SER A 349 -10.31 -8.82 -4.32
N HIS A 350 -11.38 -8.47 -5.05
CA HIS A 350 -11.87 -9.24 -6.20
C HIS A 350 -11.68 -8.39 -7.45
N GLY A 351 -10.62 -8.69 -8.19
CA GLY A 351 -10.17 -7.83 -9.29
C GLY A 351 -9.77 -6.45 -8.76
N ALA A 352 -10.46 -5.41 -9.23
CA ALA A 352 -10.21 -4.02 -8.83
C ALA A 352 -10.95 -3.61 -7.54
N LYS A 353 -11.89 -4.41 -7.03
CA LYS A 353 -12.70 -4.06 -5.85
C LYS A 353 -12.08 -4.58 -4.57
N ALA A 354 -11.68 -3.67 -3.68
CA ALA A 354 -11.13 -4.04 -2.37
C ALA A 354 -12.21 -4.64 -1.47
N GLU A 355 -11.90 -5.74 -0.77
CA GLU A 355 -12.76 -6.27 0.30
C GLU A 355 -12.31 -5.78 1.67
N ALA A 356 -10.99 -5.82 1.94
CA ALA A 356 -10.45 -5.43 3.24
C ALA A 356 -8.92 -5.25 3.23
N VAL A 357 -8.45 -4.33 4.08
CA VAL A 357 -7.08 -4.35 4.62
C VAL A 357 -7.00 -5.32 5.79
N GLU A 358 -6.07 -6.25 5.69
CA GLU A 358 -5.83 -7.36 6.60
C GLU A 358 -4.53 -7.14 7.38
N PHE A 359 -4.62 -7.13 8.71
CA PHE A 359 -3.46 -7.20 9.59
C PHE A 359 -3.20 -8.65 9.97
N GLY A 360 -2.00 -9.12 9.71
CA GLY A 360 -1.64 -10.52 9.84
C GLY A 360 -0.46 -10.79 10.76
N ILE A 361 -0.50 -11.93 11.42
CA ILE A 361 0.66 -12.57 12.03
C ILE A 361 0.78 -13.99 11.50
N GLY A 362 2.00 -14.48 11.39
CA GLY A 362 2.21 -15.86 11.02
C GLY A 362 3.56 -16.42 11.39
N ILE A 363 3.66 -17.73 11.23
CA ILE A 363 4.86 -18.51 11.47
C ILE A 363 5.21 -19.30 10.20
N ARG A 364 6.49 -19.31 9.85
CA ARG A 364 7.11 -20.06 8.75
C ARG A 364 8.05 -21.11 9.36
N LEU A 365 7.73 -22.39 9.18
CA LEU A 365 8.40 -23.54 9.78
C LEU A 365 9.32 -24.25 8.79
#